data_AF-X6NEL6-F1
#
_entry.id   AF-X6NEL6-F1
#
_cell.length_a   1.000
_cell.length_b   1.000
_cell.length_c   1.000
_cell.angle_alpha   90.00
_cell.angle_beta   90.00
_cell.angle_gamma   90.00
#
_symmetry.space_group_name_H-M   'P 1'
#
loop_
_entity.id
_entity.type
_entity.pdbx_description
1 polymer ?
#
loop_
_entity_poly.entity_id
_entity_poly.type
_entity_poly.pdbx_seq_one_letter_code
_entity_poly.pdbx_strand_id
1 'polypeptide(L)'
;MPQRNSNIPKSAIVHDNWNENIKVPASFQNDKYKAIAYILFRRYVREDAALQINISYRSRQKIKEKFNAFIAESECPIPTLSHRELFEVFDSAIKEQLLLLRDSESRFITSDEYSKLSGILSET
;
A
#
# COMPACT_ATOMS: atom_id res chain seq x y z
N MET A 1 32.48 -5.61 20.48
CA MET A 1 32.07 -6.04 19.12
C MET A 1 31.26 -4.89 18.51
N PRO A 2 31.81 -4.05 17.62
CA PRO A 2 31.06 -2.95 17.04
C PRO A 2 30.04 -3.51 16.02
N GLN A 3 28.78 -3.11 16.18
CA GLN A 3 27.71 -3.46 15.24
C GLN A 3 27.97 -2.75 13.91
N ARG A 4 28.00 -3.51 12.81
CA ARG A 4 28.08 -2.96 11.45
C ARG A 4 26.75 -2.25 11.13
N ASN A 5 26.79 -0.94 11.04
CA ASN A 5 25.69 -0.17 10.42
C ASN A 5 25.55 -0.62 8.96
N SER A 6 24.41 -1.20 8.61
CA SER A 6 24.11 -1.54 7.23
C SER A 6 23.79 -0.24 6.47
N ASN A 7 24.67 0.20 5.57
CA ASN A 7 24.45 1.33 4.66
C ASN A 7 23.40 1.05 3.55
N ILE A 8 22.55 0.03 3.74
CA ILE A 8 21.45 -0.25 2.82
C ILE A 8 20.34 0.75 3.14
N PRO A 9 19.88 1.55 2.17
CA PRO A 9 18.70 2.38 2.34
C PRO A 9 17.52 1.46 2.68
N LYS A 10 17.09 1.49 3.94
CA LYS A 10 15.88 0.78 4.35
C LYS A 10 14.72 1.60 3.83
N SER A 11 13.92 1.04 2.92
CA SER A 11 12.73 1.73 2.42
C SER A 11 11.80 2.06 3.60
N ALA A 12 11.49 3.34 3.81
CA ALA A 12 10.56 3.80 4.84
C ALA A 12 9.16 3.14 4.74
N ILE A 13 8.85 2.54 3.60
CA ILE A 13 7.59 1.84 3.33
C ILE A 13 7.40 0.59 4.21
N VAL A 14 8.48 -0.02 4.71
CA VAL A 14 8.39 -1.35 5.37
C VAL A 14 8.60 -1.31 6.89
N HIS A 15 9.18 -0.25 7.48
CA HIS A 15 9.62 -0.32 8.88
C HIS A 15 9.16 0.78 9.85
N ASP A 16 8.56 1.87 9.39
CA ASP A 16 7.98 2.84 10.32
C ASP A 16 6.55 2.45 10.66
N ASN A 17 6.37 1.79 11.80
CA ASN A 17 5.13 1.80 12.57
C ASN A 17 3.84 1.65 11.74
N TRP A 18 3.76 0.55 10.99
CA TRP A 18 2.71 0.28 9.99
C TRP A 18 1.27 0.49 10.51
N ASN A 19 1.08 0.37 11.84
CA ASN A 19 -0.20 0.42 12.54
C ASN A 19 -0.50 1.72 13.31
N GLU A 20 0.42 2.68 13.43
CA GLU A 20 0.32 3.66 14.53
C GLU A 20 -0.91 4.57 14.54
N ASN A 21 -1.66 4.69 13.44
CA ASN A 21 -2.82 5.59 13.36
C ASN A 21 -4.13 4.95 12.85
N ILE A 22 -4.13 3.69 12.40
CA ILE A 22 -5.35 3.05 11.88
C ILE A 22 -5.87 2.04 12.89
N LYS A 23 -6.93 2.41 13.61
CA LYS A 23 -7.65 1.49 14.50
C LYS A 23 -8.32 0.39 13.68
N VAL A 24 -7.80 -0.83 13.79
CA VAL A 24 -8.38 -2.04 13.18
C VAL A 24 -9.59 -2.48 14.01
N PRO A 25 -10.74 -2.79 13.39
CA PRO A 25 -11.89 -3.34 14.08
C PRO A 25 -11.55 -4.61 14.87
N ALA A 26 -12.13 -4.76 16.07
CA ALA A 26 -11.90 -5.93 16.93
C ALA A 26 -12.21 -7.26 16.21
N SER A 27 -13.20 -7.25 15.31
CA SER A 27 -13.59 -8.39 14.47
C SER A 27 -12.48 -8.95 13.58
N PHE A 28 -11.40 -8.20 13.32
CA PHE A 28 -10.27 -8.68 12.51
C PHE A 28 -9.02 -8.98 13.33
N GLN A 29 -9.05 -8.80 14.66
CA GLN A 29 -7.86 -9.06 15.49
C GLN A 29 -7.36 -10.50 15.37
N ASN A 30 -8.28 -11.45 15.12
CA ASN A 30 -7.96 -12.86 14.94
C ASN A 30 -7.72 -13.27 13.46
N ASP A 31 -7.93 -12.38 12.50
CA ASP A 31 -7.70 -12.63 11.07
C ASP A 31 -6.74 -11.59 10.49
N LYS A 32 -5.47 -11.98 10.42
CA LYS A 32 -4.38 -11.11 9.95
C LYS A 32 -4.62 -10.60 8.52
N TYR A 33 -5.25 -11.38 7.65
CA TYR A 33 -5.44 -10.98 6.24
C TYR A 33 -6.53 -9.94 6.12
N LYS A 34 -7.61 -10.08 6.88
CA LYS A 34 -8.67 -9.07 6.97
C LYS A 34 -8.16 -7.77 7.57
N ALA A 35 -7.33 -7.85 8.62
CA ALA A 35 -6.69 -6.68 9.21
C ALA A 35 -5.80 -5.94 8.19
N ILE A 36 -4.96 -6.66 7.44
CA ILE A 36 -4.10 -6.09 6.39
C ILE A 36 -4.94 -5.45 5.28
N ALA A 37 -5.93 -6.17 4.75
CA ALA A 37 -6.79 -5.66 3.68
C ALA A 37 -7.52 -4.38 4.10
N TYR A 38 -8.01 -4.32 5.34
CA TYR A 38 -8.63 -3.13 5.91
C TYR A 38 -7.65 -1.96 6.01
N ILE A 39 -6.43 -2.18 6.51
CA ILE A 39 -5.39 -1.15 6.58
C ILE A 39 -5.06 -0.61 5.19
N LEU A 40 -4.87 -1.49 4.21
CA LEU A 40 -4.57 -1.10 2.82
C LEU A 40 -5.69 -0.25 2.23
N PHE A 41 -6.95 -0.65 2.40
CA PHE A 41 -8.10 0.13 1.95
C PHE A 41 -8.11 1.53 2.58
N ARG A 42 -7.98 1.61 3.91
CA ARG A 42 -8.02 2.88 4.67
C ARG A 42 -6.86 3.82 4.31
N ARG A 43 -5.68 3.27 4.03
CA ARG A 43 -4.45 4.06 3.83
C ARG A 43 -4.24 4.50 2.37
N TYR A 44 -4.66 3.68 1.42
CA TYR A 44 -4.33 3.88 0.00
C TYR A 44 -5.55 4.04 -0.91
N VAL A 45 -6.73 3.51 -0.57
CA VAL A 45 -7.87 3.47 -1.51
C VAL A 45 -8.97 4.48 -1.14
N ARG A 46 -9.23 4.69 0.15
CA ARG A 46 -10.32 5.56 0.63
C ARG A 46 -10.17 7.00 0.11
N GLU A 47 -11.29 7.65 -0.20
CA GLU A 47 -11.34 8.96 -0.87
C GLU A 47 -10.62 10.09 -0.10
N ASP A 48 -10.58 9.99 1.23
CA ASP A 48 -9.94 10.93 2.15
C ASP A 48 -8.58 10.42 2.68
N ALA A 49 -8.02 9.37 2.09
CA ALA A 49 -6.76 8.79 2.56
C ALA A 49 -5.58 9.70 2.20
N ALA A 50 -4.72 10.01 3.18
CA ALA A 50 -3.56 10.88 2.96
C ALA A 50 -2.56 10.33 1.93
N LEU A 51 -2.43 9.01 1.82
CA LEU A 51 -1.57 8.33 0.84
C LEU A 51 -2.39 7.70 -0.29
N GLN A 52 -3.53 8.31 -0.64
CA GLN A 52 -4.40 7.77 -1.67
C GLN A 52 -3.64 7.54 -2.98
N ILE A 53 -3.71 6.31 -3.49
CA ILE A 53 -3.12 5.96 -4.77
C ILE A 53 -4.00 6.42 -5.93
N ASN A 54 -3.34 6.81 -7.03
CA ASN A 54 -4.02 7.24 -8.24
C ASN A 54 -4.51 6.00 -9.02
N ILE A 55 -5.77 5.62 -8.84
CA ILE A 55 -6.42 4.52 -9.56
C ILE A 55 -7.73 5.00 -10.17
N SER A 56 -8.17 4.33 -11.22
CA SER A 56 -9.43 4.59 -11.91
C SER A 56 -10.61 4.56 -10.95
N TYR A 57 -11.60 5.40 -11.23
CA TYR A 57 -12.86 5.41 -10.48
C TYR A 57 -13.49 4.02 -10.41
N ARG A 58 -13.46 3.26 -11.52
CA ARG A 58 -14.00 1.90 -11.59
C ARG A 58 -13.32 0.94 -10.61
N SER A 59 -11.98 0.93 -10.57
CA SER A 59 -11.24 0.06 -9.65
C SER A 59 -11.46 0.49 -8.20
N ARG A 60 -11.51 1.80 -7.95
CA ARG A 60 -11.83 2.33 -6.62
C ARG A 60 -13.22 1.89 -6.17
N GLN A 61 -14.25 2.04 -7.02
CA GLN A 61 -15.63 1.63 -6.68
C GLN A 61 -15.74 0.14 -6.43
N LYS A 62 -15.09 -0.73 -7.22
CA LYS A 62 -15.10 -2.18 -6.97
C LYS A 62 -14.55 -2.55 -5.59
N ILE A 63 -13.41 -1.95 -5.21
CA ILE A 63 -12.86 -2.14 -3.87
C ILE A 63 -13.83 -1.52 -2.86
N LYS A 64 -14.30 -0.30 -3.10
CA LYS A 64 -15.24 0.40 -2.23
C LYS A 64 -16.51 -0.41 -2.02
N GLU A 65 -17.08 -1.12 -2.98
CA GLU A 65 -18.26 -1.97 -2.82
C GLU A 65 -17.99 -3.16 -1.90
N LYS A 66 -16.83 -3.80 -2.05
CA LYS A 66 -16.36 -4.85 -1.14
C LYS A 66 -16.09 -4.31 0.27
N PHE A 67 -15.87 -2.99 0.41
CA PHE A 67 -15.58 -2.32 1.67
C PHE A 67 -16.64 -1.33 2.21
N ASN A 68 -17.72 -1.01 1.49
CA ASN A 68 -18.71 0.02 1.84
C ASN A 68 -19.76 -0.53 2.81
N ALA A 69 -19.89 -1.85 2.88
CA ALA A 69 -20.56 -2.52 3.98
C ALA A 69 -19.89 -2.24 5.35
N PHE A 70 -18.78 -1.48 5.42
CA PHE A 70 -18.08 -1.11 6.67
C PHE A 70 -18.43 0.27 7.24
N ILE A 71 -19.19 1.12 6.55
CA ILE A 71 -19.37 2.53 6.94
C ILE A 71 -20.71 2.78 7.66
N ALA A 72 -21.71 1.93 7.44
CA ALA A 72 -23.01 2.01 8.11
C ALA A 72 -23.06 1.07 9.33
N GLU A 73 -22.68 1.60 10.49
CA GLU A 73 -23.12 1.19 11.83
C GLU A 73 -22.98 -0.30 12.25
N SER A 74 -22.05 -0.49 13.20
CA SER A 74 -22.12 -1.43 14.34
C SER A 74 -21.68 -2.88 14.17
N GLU A 75 -21.94 -3.57 13.07
CA GLU A 75 -21.50 -4.97 12.92
C GLU A 75 -21.00 -5.26 11.51
N CYS A 76 -19.80 -5.84 11.46
CA CYS A 76 -18.99 -5.92 10.26
C CYS A 76 -19.29 -7.18 9.43
N PRO A 77 -19.38 -7.08 8.09
CA PRO A 77 -19.35 -8.25 7.21
C PRO A 77 -18.03 -8.49 6.44
N ILE A 78 -16.81 -8.12 6.91
CA ILE A 78 -15.59 -8.82 6.44
C ILE A 78 -15.64 -10.33 6.76
N PRO A 79 -16.44 -10.88 7.71
CA PRO A 79 -16.61 -12.33 7.81
C PRO A 79 -16.91 -13.05 6.47
N THR A 80 -17.53 -12.40 5.47
CA THR A 80 -17.94 -13.09 4.23
C THR A 80 -16.87 -13.22 3.16
N LEU A 81 -15.85 -12.35 3.13
CA LEU A 81 -14.80 -12.47 2.11
C LEU A 81 -13.91 -13.66 2.46
N SER A 82 -13.81 -14.58 1.51
CA SER A 82 -12.85 -15.67 1.56
C SER A 82 -11.43 -15.13 1.49
N HIS A 83 -10.45 -15.90 1.99
CA HIS A 83 -9.03 -15.52 1.85
C HIS A 83 -8.66 -15.23 0.39
N ARG A 84 -9.16 -16.04 -0.54
CA ARG A 84 -8.93 -15.85 -1.98
C ARG A 84 -9.41 -14.48 -2.45
N GLU A 85 -10.63 -14.08 -2.10
CA GLU A 85 -11.15 -12.77 -2.47
C GLU A 85 -10.33 -11.62 -1.86
N LEU A 86 -9.79 -11.79 -0.64
CA LEU A 86 -8.90 -10.79 -0.03
C LEU A 86 -7.59 -10.62 -0.81
N PHE A 87 -7.08 -11.67 -1.45
CA PHE A 87 -5.90 -11.56 -2.34
C PHE A 87 -6.26 -10.87 -3.65
N GLU A 88 -7.40 -11.23 -4.25
CA GLU A 88 -7.79 -10.75 -5.59
C GLU A 88 -8.38 -9.32 -5.58
N VAL A 89 -8.91 -8.84 -4.43
CA VAL A 89 -9.65 -7.56 -4.36
C VAL A 89 -8.82 -6.36 -4.82
N PHE A 90 -7.50 -6.41 -4.67
CA PHE A 90 -6.59 -5.31 -5.05
C PHE A 90 -5.92 -5.50 -6.41
N ASP A 91 -6.10 -6.63 -7.10
CA ASP A 91 -5.35 -6.96 -8.32
C ASP A 91 -5.44 -5.90 -9.41
N SER A 92 -6.65 -5.36 -9.63
CA SER A 92 -6.86 -4.31 -10.63
C SER A 92 -6.14 -3.02 -10.25
N ALA A 93 -6.20 -2.64 -8.97
CA ALA A 93 -5.52 -1.44 -8.47
C ALA A 93 -3.98 -1.61 -8.53
N ILE A 94 -3.46 -2.78 -8.19
CA ILE A 94 -2.02 -3.08 -8.29
C ILE A 94 -1.55 -3.00 -9.74
N LYS A 95 -2.30 -3.57 -10.68
CA LYS A 95 -1.97 -3.49 -12.12
C LYS A 95 -1.93 -2.05 -12.60
N GLU A 96 -2.88 -1.21 -12.20
CA GLU A 96 -2.87 0.22 -12.54
C GLU A 96 -1.67 0.95 -11.93
N GLN A 97 -1.32 0.67 -10.67
CA GLN A 97 -0.13 1.27 -10.04
C GLN A 97 1.15 0.85 -10.73
N LEU A 98 1.30 -0.42 -11.11
CA LEU A 98 2.49 -0.88 -11.85
C LEU A 98 2.64 -0.16 -13.18
N LEU A 99 1.53 0.15 -13.88
CA LEU A 99 1.59 0.93 -15.11
C LEU A 99 2.04 2.38 -14.85
N LEU A 100 1.56 3.02 -13.79
CA LEU A 100 1.99 4.37 -13.40
C LEU A 100 3.46 4.41 -12.93
N LEU A 101 3.91 3.34 -12.26
CA LEU A 101 5.27 3.22 -11.79
C LEU A 101 6.27 3.06 -12.93
N ARG A 102 5.90 2.50 -14.08
CA ARG A 102 6.81 2.40 -15.24
C ARG A 102 7.29 3.76 -15.73
N ASP A 103 6.39 4.74 -15.80
CA ASP A 103 6.76 6.12 -16.18
C ASP A 103 7.63 6.76 -15.08
N SER A 104 7.30 6.51 -13.82
CA SER A 104 8.08 7.00 -12.69
C SER A 104 9.49 6.37 -12.63
N GLU A 105 9.60 5.08 -12.94
CA GLU A 105 10.85 4.34 -13.06
C GLU A 105 11.72 4.91 -14.19
N SER A 106 11.14 5.12 -15.38
CA SER A 106 11.88 5.70 -16.50
C SER A 106 12.45 7.08 -16.15
N ARG A 107 11.65 7.94 -15.50
CA ARG A 107 12.11 9.27 -15.06
C ARG A 107 13.17 9.18 -13.96
N PHE A 108 13.01 8.22 -13.05
CA PHE A 108 13.99 7.99 -11.99
C PHE A 108 15.33 7.55 -12.57
N ILE A 109 15.37 6.63 -13.53
CA ILE A 109 16.63 6.19 -14.17
C ILE A 109 17.36 7.34 -14.85
N THR A 110 16.63 8.32 -15.40
CA THR A 110 17.21 9.52 -16.00
C THR A 110 17.53 10.64 -15.01
N SER A 111 17.22 10.46 -13.72
CA SER A 111 17.43 11.49 -12.70
C SER A 111 18.90 11.57 -12.24
N ASP A 112 19.28 12.73 -11.73
CA ASP A 112 20.58 12.95 -11.10
C ASP A 112 20.75 12.07 -9.86
N GLU A 113 19.68 11.83 -9.11
CA GLU A 113 19.67 10.92 -7.96
C GLU A 113 20.08 9.51 -8.34
N TYR A 114 19.53 8.97 -9.43
CA TYR A 114 19.92 7.66 -9.93
C TYR A 114 21.37 7.66 -10.42
N SER A 115 21.80 8.71 -11.12
CA SER A 115 23.19 8.85 -11.59
C SER A 115 24.20 8.90 -10.43
N LYS A 116 23.83 9.55 -9.30
CA LYS A 116 24.62 9.56 -8.06
C LYS A 116 24.66 8.18 -7.39
N LEU A 117 23.53 7.48 -7.33
CA LEU A 117 23.42 6.14 -6.70
C LEU A 117 24.10 5.03 -7.50
N SER A 118 24.03 5.12 -8.83
CA SER A 118 24.63 4.13 -9.75
C SER A 118 26.14 4.30 -9.93
N GLY A 119 26.75 5.33 -9.32
CA GLY A 119 28.17 5.61 -9.42
C GLY A 119 28.60 6.23 -10.76
N ILE A 120 27.64 6.61 -11.62
CA ILE A 120 27.89 7.22 -12.93
C ILE A 120 28.40 8.67 -12.79
N LEU A 121 28.10 9.35 -11.69
CA LEU A 121 28.61 10.70 -11.37
C LEU A 121 29.70 10.73 -10.28
N SER A 122 30.38 9.61 -10.02
CA SER A 122 31.60 9.62 -9.21
C SER A 122 32.79 9.95 -10.12
N GLU A 123 33.02 11.23 -10.36
CA GLU A 123 34.26 11.89 -10.83
C GLU A 123 33.92 13.08 -11.75
N THR A 124 33.70 14.24 -11.12
CA THR A 124 34.19 15.53 -11.62
C THR A 124 34.46 16.45 -10.43
#